data_AF-A0A8T5S3B4-F1
#
_entry.id   AF-A0A8T5S3B4-F1
#
_cell.length_a   1.000
_cell.length_b   1.000
_cell.length_c   1.000
_cell.angle_alpha   90.00
_cell.angle_beta   90.00
_cell.angle_gamma   90.00
#
_symmetry.space_group_name_H-M   'P 1'
#
loop_
_entity.id
_entity.type
_entity.pdbx_description
1 polymer ?
#
loop_
_entity_poly.entity_id
_entity_poly.type
_entity_poly.pdbx_seq_one_letter_code
_entity_poly.pdbx_strand_id
1 'polypeptide(L)' 'MEVINILGFDIGGANTKVALVKFRGSEIFESFSNIEYFPFWEKTLNDIPNMFNRIVENLIIQNHLKL' A
#
# COMPACT_ATOMS: atom_id res chain seq x y z
N MET A 1 -8.28 14.24 18.24
CA MET A 1 -8.96 13.10 17.58
C MET A 1 -7.90 12.16 17.07
N GLU A 2 -8.08 10.87 17.29
CA GLU A 2 -7.15 9.83 16.82
C GLU A 2 -7.08 9.82 15.29
N VAL A 3 -5.89 9.55 14.74
CA VAL A 3 -5.68 9.35 13.32
C VAL A 3 -5.69 7.87 13.04
N ILE A 4 -6.57 7.42 12.15
CA ILE A 4 -6.68 6.02 11.74
C ILE A 4 -6.11 5.89 10.33
N ASN A 5 -5.21 4.94 10.14
CA ASN A 5 -4.63 4.62 8.83
C ASN A 5 -5.28 3.33 8.32
N ILE A 6 -5.86 3.36 7.12
CA ILE A 6 -6.42 2.19 6.45
C ILE A 6 -5.62 1.92 5.18
N LEU A 7 -5.14 0.70 5.03
CA LEU A 7 -4.41 0.25 3.85
C LEU A 7 -5.26 -0.74 3.05
N GLY A 8 -5.63 -0.38 1.83
CA GLY A 8 -6.40 -1.23 0.92
C GLY A 8 -5.55 -1.72 -0.24
N PHE A 9 -5.69 -2.99 -0.62
CA PHE A 9 -4.98 -3.61 -1.73
C PHE A 9 -5.94 -4.12 -2.80
N ASP A 10 -5.61 -3.86 -4.07
CA ASP A 10 -6.19 -4.48 -5.26
C ASP A 10 -5.11 -5.35 -5.90
N ILE A 11 -5.21 -6.68 -5.74
CA ILE A 11 -4.23 -7.64 -6.21
C ILE A 11 -4.72 -8.21 -7.56
N GLY A 12 -4.16 -7.71 -8.65
CA GLY A 12 -4.41 -8.23 -10.00
C GLY A 12 -3.34 -9.20 -10.45
N GLY A 13 -3.58 -9.89 -11.58
CA GLY A 13 -2.60 -10.83 -12.13
C GLY A 13 -1.28 -10.18 -12.59
N ALA A 14 -1.33 -8.93 -13.06
CA ALA A 14 -0.16 -8.21 -13.58
C ALA A 14 0.37 -7.12 -12.63
N ASN A 15 -0.54 -6.50 -11.87
CA ASN A 15 -0.22 -5.34 -11.04
C ASN A 15 -0.94 -5.47 -9.70
N THR A 16 -0.26 -5.08 -8.64
CA THR A 16 -0.85 -4.84 -7.33
C THR A 16 -0.95 -3.34 -7.12
N LYS A 17 -2.14 -2.86 -6.74
CA LYS A 17 -2.37 -1.45 -6.39
C LYS A 17 -2.63 -1.35 -4.91
N VAL A 18 -2.21 -0.25 -4.32
CA VAL A 18 -2.44 0.04 -2.90
C VAL A 18 -2.98 1.45 -2.75
N ALA A 19 -3.84 1.63 -1.75
CA ALA A 19 -4.27 2.93 -1.28
C ALA A 19 -4.13 3.01 0.25
N LEU A 20 -3.38 3.99 0.74
CA LEU A 20 -3.37 4.40 2.14
C LEU A 20 -4.34 5.57 2.30
N VAL A 21 -5.31 5.42 3.19
CA VAL A 21 -6.29 6.46 3.52
C VAL A 21 -6.16 6.80 4.99
N LYS A 22 -6.01 8.10 5.29
CA LYS A 22 -5.93 8.60 6.66
C LYS A 22 -7.22 9.28 7.06
N PHE A 23 -7.77 8.84 8.18
CA PHE A 23 -9.00 9.35 8.77
C PHE A 23 -8.73 10.14 10.03
N ARG A 24 -9.50 11.20 10.25
CA ARG A 24 -9.62 11.88 11.54
C ARG A 24 -11.10 11.97 11.87
N GLY A 25 -11.58 11.11 12.78
CA GLY A 25 -13.01 10.91 12.95
C GLY A 25 -13.62 10.24 11.71
N SER A 26 -14.67 10.82 11.13
CA SER A 26 -15.34 10.31 9.92
C SER A 26 -14.80 10.89 8.60
N GLU A 27 -13.80 11.78 8.67
CA GLU A 27 -13.29 12.49 7.50
C GLU A 27 -11.98 11.89 7.02
N ILE A 28 -11.90 11.66 5.70
CA ILE A 28 -10.64 11.41 5.01
C ILE A 28 -9.95 12.76 4.84
N PHE A 29 -8.75 12.90 5.42
CA PHE A 29 -7.98 14.14 5.27
C PHE A 29 -6.73 13.96 4.40
N GLU A 30 -6.32 12.73 4.11
CA GLU A 30 -5.17 12.45 3.26
C GLU A 30 -5.31 11.05 2.63
N SER A 31 -4.85 10.91 1.38
CA SER A 31 -4.83 9.63 0.69
C SER A 31 -3.62 9.52 -0.23
N PHE A 32 -3.04 8.34 -0.30
CA PHE A 32 -1.91 8.03 -1.15
C PHE A 32 -2.15 6.73 -1.89
N SER A 33 -1.71 6.65 -3.13
CA SER A 33 -1.84 5.46 -3.94
C SER A 33 -0.52 5.10 -4.60
N ASN A 34 -0.24 3.81 -4.71
CA ASN A 34 0.91 3.29 -5.43
C ASN A 34 0.49 2.06 -6.25
N ILE A 35 1.18 1.83 -7.37
CA ILE A 35 0.99 0.67 -8.23
C ILE A 35 2.35 -0.01 -8.40
N GLU A 36 2.40 -1.29 -8.08
CA GLU A 36 3.56 -2.14 -8.33
C GLU A 36 3.26 -3.14 -9.44
N TYR A 37 4.11 -3.18 -10.45
CA TYR A 37 4.08 -4.23 -11.46
C TYR A 37 4.59 -5.54 -10.86
N PHE A 38 3.71 -6.53 -10.78
CA PHE A 38 3.97 -7.84 -10.19
C PHE A 38 3.22 -8.91 -10.99
N PRO A 39 3.80 -9.41 -12.11
CA PRO A 39 3.16 -10.42 -12.94
C PRO A 39 3.17 -11.78 -12.24
N PHE A 40 2.07 -12.16 -11.60
CA PHE A 40 1.96 -13.36 -10.77
C PHE A 40 2.32 -14.66 -11.50
N TRP A 41 2.13 -14.73 -12.82
CA TRP A 41 2.51 -15.90 -13.63
C TRP A 41 4.04 -16.09 -13.74
N GLU A 42 4.84 -15.10 -13.34
CA GLU A 42 6.32 -15.13 -13.34
C GLU A 42 6.89 -15.16 -11.91
N LYS A 43 6.04 -15.20 -10.88
CA LYS A 43 6.43 -15.05 -9.47
C LYS A 43 6.06 -16.28 -8.66
N THR A 44 6.74 -16.42 -7.52
CA THR A 44 6.51 -17.49 -6.56
C THR A 44 5.85 -16.94 -5.29
N LEU A 45 5.33 -17.85 -4.45
CA LEU A 45 4.79 -17.47 -3.14
C LEU A 45 5.82 -16.75 -2.25
N ASN A 46 7.12 -17.02 -2.44
CA ASN A 46 8.19 -16.37 -1.70
C ASN A 46 8.45 -14.92 -2.15
N ASP A 47 8.01 -14.53 -3.34
CA ASP A 47 8.17 -13.17 -3.86
C ASP A 47 7.11 -12.21 -3.32
N ILE A 48 5.96 -12.74 -2.88
CA ILE A 48 4.81 -11.97 -2.40
C ILE A 48 5.16 -11.15 -1.14
N PRO A 49 5.81 -11.70 -0.10
CA PRO A 49 6.24 -10.90 1.05
C PRO A 49 7.16 -9.74 0.66
N ASN A 50 8.06 -9.97 -0.29
CA ASN A 50 8.99 -8.94 -0.76
C ASN A 50 8.26 -7.82 -1.53
N MET A 51 7.22 -8.15 -2.30
CA MET A 51 6.34 -7.14 -2.91
C MET A 51 5.67 -6.28 -1.84
N PHE A 52 5.04 -6.89 -0.82
CA PHE A 52 4.40 -6.10 0.24
C PHE A 52 5.39 -5.21 1.00
N ASN A 53 6.60 -5.68 1.29
CA ASN A 53 7.63 -4.86 1.92
C ASN A 53 7.99 -3.64 1.06
N ARG A 54 8.22 -3.82 -0.24
CA ARG A 54 8.48 -2.70 -1.16
C ARG A 54 7.32 -1.70 -1.22
N ILE A 55 6.08 -2.20 -1.29
CA ILE A 55 4.89 -1.34 -1.28
C ILE A 55 4.84 -0.49 -0.02
N VAL A 56 5.02 -1.11 1.15
CA VAL A 56 4.98 -0.43 2.45
C VAL A 56 6.14 0.56 2.60
N GLU A 57 7.36 0.18 2.23
CA GLU A 57 8.52 1.06 2.23
C GLU A 57 8.29 2.30 1.34
N ASN A 58 7.79 2.10 0.13
CA ASN A 58 7.45 3.20 -0.78
C ASN A 58 6.41 4.13 -0.16
N LEU A 59 5.38 3.59 0.47
CA LEU A 59 4.36 4.40 1.16
C LEU A 59 4.93 5.17 2.35
N ILE A 60 5.88 4.61 3.10
CA ILE A 60 6.51 5.30 4.23
C ILE A 60 7.38 6.45 3.75
N ILE A 61 8.24 6.18 2.75
CA ILE A 61 9.19 7.15 2.21
C ILE A 61 8.45 8.30 1.51
N GLN A 62 7.50 7.99 0.63
CA GLN A 62 6.78 9.00 -0.16
C GLN A 62 5.91 9.91 0.71
N ASN A 63 5.43 9.41 1.84
CA ASN A 63 4.44 10.11 2.67
C ASN A 63 5.01 10.53 4.04
N HIS A 64 6.33 10.45 4.20
CA HIS A 64 7.06 10.81 5.42
C HIS A 64 6.43 10.24 6.70
N LEU A 65 5.94 9.00 6.62
CA LEU A 65 5.31 8.34 7.77
C LEU A 65 6.38 7.98 8.80
N LYS A 66 6.08 8.22 10.08
CA LYS A 66 6.86 7.66 11.19
C LYS A 66 6.15 6.39 11.65
N LEU A 67 6.86 5.27 11.57
CA LEU A 67 6.45 4.00 12.19
C LEU A 67 6.84 3.96 13.66
#